data_AF-A0A432FAX7-F1
#
_entry.id   AF-A0A432FAX7-F1
#
_cell.length_a   1.000
_cell.length_b   1.000
_cell.length_c   1.000
_cell.angle_alpha   90.00
_cell.angle_beta   90.00
_cell.angle_gamma   90.00
#
_symmetry.space_group_name_H-M   'P 1'
#
loop_
_entity.id
_entity.type
_entity.pdbx_description
1 polymer ?
#
loop_
_entity_poly.entity_id
_entity_poly.type
_entity_poly.pdbx_seq_one_letter_code
_entity_poly.pdbx_strand_id
1 'polypeptide(L)' 'MAKRKTLSRQRARNILNTAARRTGDTVIGSFTLAIAAGADPIEAAFLANQAAGVVVGKLGTATVTPRELLASF' A
#
# COMPACT_ATOMS: atom_id res chain seq x y z
N MET A 1 -14.78 -4.16 -32.53
CA MET A 1 -13.88 -4.70 -31.48
C MET A 1 -13.04 -3.66 -30.72
N ALA A 2 -12.86 -2.42 -31.22
CA ALA A 2 -12.03 -1.39 -30.57
C ALA A 2 -12.53 -0.91 -29.18
N LYS A 3 -13.85 -0.75 -28.97
CA LYS A 3 -14.44 -0.28 -27.70
C LYS A 3 -14.11 -1.18 -26.49
N ARG A 4 -14.06 -2.51 -26.65
CA ARG A 4 -13.74 -3.46 -25.55
C ARG A 4 -12.28 -3.34 -25.07
N LYS A 5 -11.35 -3.02 -25.98
CA LYS A 5 -9.92 -2.89 -25.67
C LYS A 5 -9.60 -1.57 -24.93
N THR A 6 -10.36 -0.51 -25.19
CA THR A 6 -10.24 0.78 -24.49
C THR A 6 -10.82 0.71 -23.07
N LEU A 7 -11.93 0.00 -22.88
CA LEU A 7 -12.58 -0.18 -21.57
C LEU A 7 -11.73 -1.01 -20.59
N SER A 8 -11.03 -2.04 -21.05
CA SER A 8 -10.14 -2.84 -20.19
C SER A 8 -8.92 -2.02 -19.72
N ARG A 9 -8.34 -1.19 -20.60
CA ARG A 9 -7.24 -0.28 -20.26
C ARG A 9 -7.68 0.78 -19.24
N GLN A 10 -8.87 1.37 -19.40
CA GLN A 10 -9.35 2.40 -18.47
C GLN A 10 -9.67 1.82 -17.08
N ARG A 11 -10.24 0.61 -17.01
CA ARG A 11 -10.47 -0.09 -15.74
C ARG A 11 -9.17 -0.44 -15.02
N ALA A 12 -8.19 -0.99 -15.73
CA ALA A 12 -6.87 -1.27 -15.16
C ALA A 12 -6.22 0.01 -14.62
N ARG A 13 -6.31 1.12 -15.36
CA ARG A 13 -5.79 2.44 -14.95
C ARG A 13 -6.47 2.97 -13.69
N ASN A 14 -7.79 2.83 -13.56
CA ASN A 14 -8.52 3.23 -12.35
C ASN A 14 -8.15 2.37 -11.13
N ILE A 15 -7.96 1.05 -11.32
CA ILE A 15 -7.53 0.14 -10.24
C ILE A 15 -6.10 0.47 -9.78
N LEU A 16 -5.20 0.78 -10.71
CA LEU A 16 -3.83 1.18 -10.40
C LEU A 16 -3.78 2.52 -9.65
N ASN A 17 -4.60 3.49 -10.07
CA ASN A 17 -4.65 4.81 -9.43
C ASN A 17 -5.21 4.76 -8.00
N THR A 18 -6.20 3.90 -7.72
CA THR A 18 -6.73 3.74 -6.36
C THR A 18 -5.75 2.99 -5.44
N ALA A 19 -4.96 2.06 -5.97
CA ALA A 19 -3.89 1.41 -5.23
C ALA A 19 -2.80 2.40 -4.79
N ALA A 20 -2.36 3.29 -5.70
CA ALA A 20 -1.33 4.29 -5.42
C ALA A 20 -1.71 5.33 -4.35
N ARG A 21 -3.01 5.63 -4.18
CA ARG A 21 -3.46 6.52 -3.09
C ARG A 21 -3.37 5.83 -1.73
N ARG A 22 -3.70 4.54 -1.67
CA ARG A 22 -3.80 3.78 -0.41
C ARG A 22 -2.44 3.35 0.13
N THR A 23 -1.42 3.28 -0.72
CA THR A 23 -0.03 3.12 -0.25
C THR A 23 0.39 4.34 0.57
N GLY A 24 0.02 5.55 0.16
CA GLY A 24 0.23 6.78 0.95
C GLY A 24 -0.44 6.75 2.32
N ASP A 25 -1.72 6.36 2.38
CA ASP A 25 -2.45 6.20 3.66
C ASP A 25 -1.78 5.14 4.56
N THR A 26 -1.26 4.07 3.96
CA THR A 26 -0.55 2.99 4.67
C THR A 26 0.79 3.46 5.22
N VAL A 27 1.55 4.26 4.45
CA VAL A 27 2.81 4.86 4.91
C VAL A 27 2.55 5.75 6.12
N ILE A 28 1.62 6.70 6.00
CA ILE A 28 1.35 7.64 7.10
C ILE A 28 0.81 6.89 8.32
N GLY A 29 -0.16 5.99 8.15
CA GLY A 29 -0.74 5.22 9.25
C GLY A 29 0.30 4.38 10.00
N SER A 30 1.16 3.66 9.26
CA SER A 30 2.19 2.80 9.85
C SER A 30 3.31 3.62 10.50
N PHE A 31 3.71 4.73 9.88
CA PHE A 31 4.71 5.64 10.42
C PHE A 31 4.22 6.29 11.72
N THR A 32 3.02 6.86 11.72
CA THR A 32 2.43 7.47 12.91
C THR A 32 2.23 6.45 14.03
N LEU A 33 1.82 5.22 13.71
CA LEU A 33 1.69 4.15 14.71
C LEU A 33 3.04 3.78 15.32
N ALA A 34 4.09 3.64 14.51
CA ALA A 34 5.43 3.31 14.98
C ALA A 34 6.01 4.42 15.86
N ILE A 35 5.87 5.69 15.46
CA ILE A 35 6.26 6.84 16.28
C ILE A 35 5.47 6.87 17.59
N ALA A 36 4.15 6.65 17.55
CA ALA A 36 3.32 6.61 18.75
C ALA A 36 3.67 5.45 19.69
N ALA A 37 4.21 4.35 19.14
CA ALA A 37 4.75 3.23 19.91
C ALA A 37 6.17 3.48 20.46
N GLY A 38 6.78 4.63 20.14
CA GLY A 38 8.10 5.02 20.62
C GLY A 38 9.28 4.56 19.75
N ALA A 39 9.03 4.13 18.51
CA ALA A 39 10.09 3.78 17.56
C ALA A 39 10.87 5.03 17.10
N ASP A 40 12.13 4.83 16.71
CA ASP A 40 12.91 5.89 16.08
C ASP A 40 12.29 6.28 14.71
N PRO A 41 12.34 7.56 14.30
CA PRO A 41 11.82 7.98 13.00
C PRO A 41 12.37 7.20 11.80
N ILE A 42 13.62 6.74 11.85
CA ILE A 42 14.23 5.93 10.79
C ILE A 42 13.60 4.53 10.79
N GLU A 43 13.42 3.91 11.96
CA GLU A 43 12.76 2.60 12.09
C GLU A 43 11.29 2.67 11.66
N ALA A 44 10.59 3.73 12.05
CA ALA A 44 9.21 3.99 11.64
C ALA A 44 9.10 4.16 10.12
N ALA A 45 10.04 4.88 9.50
CA ALA A 45 10.08 5.05 8.04
C ALA A 45 10.35 3.73 7.32
N PHE A 46 11.24 2.89 7.86
CA PHE A 46 11.52 1.57 7.33
C PHE A 46 10.27 0.67 7.40
N LEU A 47 9.64 0.59 8.57
CA LEU A 47 8.40 -0.17 8.77
C LEU A 47 7.27 0.31 7.85
N ALA A 48 7.11 1.62 7.69
CA ALA A 48 6.09 2.21 6.83
C ALA A 48 6.30 1.90 5.34
N ASN A 49 7.55 1.93 4.87
CA ASN A 49 7.88 1.55 3.50
C ASN A 49 7.60 0.06 3.23
N GLN A 50 7.92 -0.81 4.19
CA GLN A 50 7.60 -2.23 4.08
C GLN A 50 6.09 -2.47 4.04
N ALA A 51 5.34 -1.81 4.91
CA ALA A 51 3.88 -1.88 4.92
C ALA A 51 3.26 -1.45 3.59
N ALA A 52 3.79 -0.39 2.98
CA ALA A 52 3.35 0.07 1.68
C ALA A 52 3.69 -0.94 0.57
N GLY A 53 4.88 -1.54 0.60
CA GLY A 53 5.30 -2.58 -0.35
C GLY A 53 4.35 -3.77 -0.36
N VAL A 54 3.92 -4.23 0.82
CA VAL A 54 2.91 -5.30 0.96
C VAL A 54 1.57 -4.91 0.35
N VAL A 55 1.15 -3.65 0.48
CA VAL A 55 -0.13 -3.17 -0.09
C VAL A 55 -0.07 -3.04 -1.62
N VAL A 56 1.07 -2.63 -2.18
CA VAL A 56 1.27 -2.54 -3.66
C VAL A 56 1.12 -3.92 -4.32
N GLY A 57 1.54 -4.99 -3.64
CA GLY A 57 1.44 -6.35 -4.15
C GLY A 57 0.02 -6.93 -4.18
N LYS A 58 -0.98 -6.24 -3.61
CA LYS A 58 -2.35 -6.74 -3.48
C LYS A 58 -3.28 -6.16 -4.53
N LEU A 59 -4.15 -7.01 -5.08
CA LEU A 59 -5.20 -6.61 -6.00
C LEU A 59 -6.34 -5.89 -5.26
N GLY A 60 -6.61 -4.64 -5.65
CA GLY A 60 -7.74 -3.87 -5.15
C GLY A 60 -7.46 -3.21 -3.79
N THR A 61 -8.53 -2.94 -3.05
CA THR A 61 -8.46 -2.19 -1.79
C THR A 61 -8.10 -3.09 -0.61
N ALA A 62 -6.86 -3.59 -0.54
CA ALA A 62 -6.41 -4.43 0.57
C ALA A 62 -5.75 -3.61 1.70
N THR A 63 -5.88 -4.07 2.93
CA THR A 63 -5.15 -3.56 4.12
C THR A 63 -3.94 -4.45 4.37
N VAL A 64 -2.91 -3.92 5.03
CA VAL A 64 -1.81 -4.72 5.57
C VAL A 64 -2.18 -5.21 6.96
N THR A 65 -1.90 -6.48 7.26
CA THR A 65 -2.04 -7.06 8.60
C THR A 65 -0.66 -7.18 9.27
N PRO A 66 -0.59 -7.18 10.61
CA PRO A 66 0.68 -7.38 11.32
C PRO A 66 1.39 -8.67 10.89
N ARG A 67 0.63 -9.74 10.61
CA ARG A 67 1.19 -11.03 10.15
C ARG A 67 1.87 -10.91 8.79
N GLU A 68 1.26 -10.20 7.84
CA GLU A 68 1.85 -10.00 6.52
C GLU A 68 3.06 -9.08 6.56
N LEU A 69 3.03 -8.09 7.47
CA LEU A 69 4.16 -7.21 7.70
C LEU A 69 5.34 -8.00 8.29
N LEU A 70 5.09 -8.83 9.31
CA LEU A 70 6.09 -9.71 9.92
C LEU A 70 6.66 -10.77 8.96
N ALA A 71 5.86 -11.24 7.99
CA ALA A 71 6.30 -12.17 6.95
C ALA A 71 7.12 -11.50 5.82
N SER A 72 7.22 -10.16 5.84
CA SER A 72 8.01 -9.38 4.87
C SER A 72 9.41 -9.03 5.39
N PHE A 73 9.81 -9.61 6.53
CA PHE A 73 11.15 -9.57 7.12
C PHE A 73 11.84 -10.92 6.93
#